data_AF-A0A9D9AS89-F1
#
_entry.id   AF-A0A9D9AS89-F1
#
_cell.length_a   1.000
_cell.length_b   1.000
_cell.length_c   1.000
_cell.angle_alpha   90.00
_cell.angle_beta   90.00
_cell.angle_gamma   90.00
#
_symmetry.space_group_name_H-M   'P 1'
#
loop_
_entity.id
_entity.type
_entity.pdbx_description
1 polymer ?
#
loop_
_entity_poly.entity_id
_entity_poly.type
_entity_poly.pdbx_seq_one_letter_code
_entity_poly.pdbx_strand_id
1 'polypeptide(L)'
;MTLNVKAVVLSFLAAASLSACGGGGSSGSGGGSVPSPPAPPPPPPPPPPPSNMTDVVYATGSVDGGNAEVELLLDVYQSGEVCSEPRPFVIMIHGGGFNGGTKQHWADDGAALADRDFVGVGIDYRLFGDDPEPGPEIDPLFQLLLSLVDEDIVLAPDELQLLRTIASSVEDAGNAVEWVQENSEELCVDPDTFALWGSSAGAYISLLLGYALDDAGLTPIGQSVVIDHWGAQLVPGAMQTGDSPLFILHGDQDGSYPEALALQADADLNQIPYSFYTVEGAGHGPDEVGLKTNGVDGVTFYDLTLNFIEAHLRDGTPLYETRTIPAPGSSNVQNFNGSVTGKLSAAELEPLFSNAQRVSGVNAGRAEIVSWPEAFQGQALAISLDALAVGERYSGAHWITSLPARDELYLSYRIRFEPGFDFGAGGTLTGLAGGNPDSLANGVDWWAAPVVWRPGGDVAQRLYHPAQMSQTGDVLPWDHGDSG
;
A
#
# COMPACT_ATOMS: atom_id res chain seq x y z
N MET A 1 -15.22 11.66 -7.96
CA MET A 1 -15.33 11.68 -6.49
C MET A 1 -14.38 12.77 -6.05
N THR A 2 -14.79 13.79 -5.29
CA THR A 2 -13.82 14.76 -4.77
C THR A 2 -12.99 14.06 -3.70
N LEU A 3 -11.66 14.04 -3.87
CA LEU A 3 -10.74 13.52 -2.87
C LEU A 3 -10.96 14.30 -1.57
N ASN A 4 -10.98 13.59 -0.46
CA ASN A 4 -11.27 14.21 0.82
C ASN A 4 -9.99 14.24 1.65
N VAL A 5 -9.22 15.34 1.56
CA VAL A 5 -7.97 15.54 2.31
C VAL A 5 -8.16 15.26 3.82
N LYS A 6 -9.38 15.45 4.36
CA LYS A 6 -9.80 15.00 5.71
C LYS A 6 -9.39 13.54 6.03
N ALA A 7 -9.62 12.61 5.10
CA ALA A 7 -9.42 11.17 5.36
C ALA A 7 -7.94 10.79 5.49
N VAL A 8 -7.08 11.44 4.70
CA VAL A 8 -5.63 11.30 4.76
C VAL A 8 -5.08 11.92 6.05
N VAL A 9 -5.53 13.13 6.38
CA VAL A 9 -5.05 13.84 7.58
C VAL A 9 -5.41 13.10 8.88
N LEU A 10 -6.64 12.57 8.99
CA LEU A 10 -7.06 11.82 10.18
C LEU A 10 -6.39 10.44 10.34
N SER A 11 -5.84 9.83 9.28
CA SER A 11 -5.30 8.46 9.34
C SER A 11 -3.85 8.39 9.80
N PHE A 12 -3.03 9.44 9.58
CA PHE A 12 -1.62 9.44 9.97
C PHE A 12 -1.36 9.65 11.48
N LEU A 13 -2.28 10.27 12.22
CA LEU A 13 -2.10 10.60 13.65
C LEU A 13 -2.18 9.38 14.61
N ALA A 14 -2.41 8.17 14.10
CA ALA A 14 -2.71 6.99 14.91
C ALA A 14 -1.50 6.10 15.30
N ALA A 15 -0.28 6.34 14.79
CA ALA A 15 0.85 5.41 14.92
C ALA A 15 2.20 6.08 15.25
N ALA A 16 2.58 6.14 16.54
CA ALA A 16 3.91 6.60 16.96
C ALA A 16 4.43 5.97 18.27
N SER A 17 5.56 5.24 18.22
CA SER A 17 6.52 4.87 19.30
C SER A 17 7.44 3.73 18.80
N LEU A 18 8.75 3.60 19.07
CA LEU A 18 9.71 4.35 19.91
C LEU A 18 11.18 4.10 19.44
N SER A 19 11.94 5.19 19.23
CA SER A 19 13.35 5.49 19.63
C SER A 19 14.57 4.58 19.30
N ALA A 20 15.66 5.23 18.86
CA ALA A 20 16.99 4.66 18.55
C ALA A 20 18.15 5.11 19.51
N CYS A 21 19.39 4.60 19.30
CA CYS A 21 20.72 5.02 19.86
C CYS A 21 21.87 4.28 19.10
N GLY A 22 23.14 4.72 19.03
CA GLY A 22 23.75 6.02 19.38
C GLY A 22 25.28 6.00 19.69
N GLY A 23 26.14 6.41 18.74
CA GLY A 23 27.58 6.78 18.95
C GLY A 23 28.66 5.70 18.67
N GLY A 24 29.95 6.02 18.39
CA GLY A 24 30.62 7.31 18.09
C GLY A 24 32.18 7.28 18.21
N GLY A 25 32.91 8.09 17.39
CA GLY A 25 34.35 8.47 17.52
C GLY A 25 35.42 7.45 17.01
N SER A 26 36.68 7.82 16.70
CA SER A 26 37.39 9.13 16.69
C SER A 26 38.65 9.11 15.77
N SER A 27 39.46 10.18 15.80
CA SER A 27 40.41 10.60 14.74
C SER A 27 41.89 10.16 14.87
N GLY A 28 42.68 10.35 13.79
CA GLY A 28 44.13 10.18 13.77
C GLY A 28 44.84 11.09 12.75
N SER A 29 46.01 11.64 13.10
CA SER A 29 46.67 12.74 12.36
C SER A 29 48.16 12.49 12.03
N GLY A 30 48.62 13.14 10.94
CA GLY A 30 50.02 13.20 10.49
C GLY A 30 50.09 13.31 8.97
N GLY A 31 51.04 13.99 8.32
CA GLY A 31 52.25 14.67 8.77
C GLY A 31 53.15 14.84 7.54
N GLY A 32 53.26 16.04 6.99
CA GLY A 32 53.61 16.23 5.57
C GLY A 32 55.11 16.24 5.22
N SER A 33 55.39 16.13 3.92
CA SER A 33 56.61 16.68 3.27
C SER A 33 56.39 16.82 1.75
N VAL A 34 57.04 17.80 1.11
CA VAL A 34 56.84 18.15 -0.31
C VAL A 34 58.13 17.89 -1.10
N PRO A 35 58.07 17.14 -2.22
CA PRO A 35 59.13 17.12 -3.22
C PRO A 35 58.65 17.47 -4.64
N SER A 36 59.35 18.43 -5.26
CA SER A 36 59.59 18.67 -6.71
C SER A 36 58.43 18.67 -7.74
N PRO A 37 58.43 19.60 -8.72
CA PRO A 37 57.40 19.65 -9.76
C PRO A 37 57.53 18.47 -10.75
N PRO A 38 56.44 17.78 -11.09
CA PRO A 38 56.46 16.65 -12.01
C PRO A 38 56.51 17.08 -13.49
N ALA A 39 56.72 16.09 -14.36
CA ALA A 39 56.50 16.20 -15.80
C ALA A 39 55.06 16.68 -16.11
N PRO A 40 54.77 17.20 -17.34
CA PRO A 40 53.39 17.42 -17.77
C PRO A 40 52.57 16.16 -17.51
N PRO A 41 51.37 16.30 -16.92
CA PRO A 41 50.66 15.15 -16.40
C PRO A 41 50.35 14.17 -17.54
N PRO A 42 50.36 12.85 -17.27
CA PRO A 42 49.62 11.92 -18.13
C PRO A 42 48.16 12.39 -18.23
N PRO A 43 47.37 11.91 -19.22
CA PRO A 43 45.91 12.05 -19.10
C PRO A 43 45.49 11.66 -17.68
N PRO A 44 44.56 12.40 -17.06
CA PRO A 44 44.16 12.12 -15.69
C PRO A 44 43.87 10.62 -15.57
N PRO A 45 44.31 9.95 -14.49
CA PRO A 45 43.91 8.56 -14.29
C PRO A 45 42.37 8.52 -14.40
N PRO A 46 41.79 7.46 -14.99
CA PRO A 46 40.33 7.32 -14.98
C PRO A 46 39.85 7.54 -13.55
N PRO A 47 38.72 8.26 -13.36
CA PRO A 47 38.24 8.59 -12.03
C PRO A 47 38.20 7.32 -11.17
N PRO A 48 38.52 7.42 -9.86
CA PRO A 48 38.44 6.27 -8.98
C PRO A 48 37.05 5.64 -9.13
N PRO A 49 36.93 4.30 -9.09
CA PRO A 49 35.62 3.68 -9.25
C PRO A 49 34.64 4.28 -8.22
N PRO A 50 33.44 4.70 -8.65
CA PRO A 50 32.42 5.19 -7.73
C PRO A 50 32.24 4.26 -6.54
N SER A 51 32.09 4.81 -5.34
CA SER A 51 31.84 4.04 -4.13
C SER A 51 30.52 4.45 -3.50
N ASN A 52 29.91 3.56 -2.71
CA ASN A 52 28.80 3.95 -1.85
C ASN A 52 29.20 5.14 -0.98
N MET A 53 28.26 6.06 -0.78
CA MET A 53 28.40 7.22 0.08
C MET A 53 27.32 7.13 1.15
N THR A 54 27.61 7.52 2.38
CA THR A 54 26.67 7.43 3.51
C THR A 54 26.64 8.71 4.31
N ASP A 55 25.46 9.09 4.80
CA ASP A 55 25.22 10.34 5.54
C ASP A 55 25.75 11.58 4.78
N VAL A 56 25.49 11.63 3.47
CA VAL A 56 25.83 12.79 2.63
C VAL A 56 24.81 13.89 2.85
N VAL A 57 25.25 15.06 3.32
CA VAL A 57 24.40 16.24 3.41
C VAL A 57 24.09 16.72 1.98
N TYR A 58 22.82 16.65 1.59
CA TYR A 58 22.38 17.08 0.26
C TYR A 58 21.68 18.44 0.28
N ALA A 59 21.01 18.78 1.39
CA ALA A 59 20.34 20.06 1.60
C ALA A 59 20.25 20.39 3.11
N THR A 60 19.71 21.56 3.42
CA THR A 60 19.26 21.94 4.77
C THR A 60 17.80 22.34 4.71
N GLY A 61 17.00 21.93 5.69
CA GLY A 61 15.57 22.24 5.75
C GLY A 61 15.17 22.92 7.05
N SER A 62 14.21 23.85 6.95
CA SER A 62 13.72 24.64 8.08
C SER A 62 12.78 23.84 9.00
N VAL A 63 12.96 24.00 10.31
CA VAL A 63 12.37 23.21 11.41
C VAL A 63 12.13 24.10 12.66
N ASP A 64 11.49 23.56 13.71
CA ASP A 64 11.08 24.32 14.92
C ASP A 64 10.25 25.57 14.55
N GLY A 65 9.28 25.43 13.65
CA GLY A 65 8.45 26.53 13.15
C GLY A 65 9.24 27.62 12.44
N GLY A 66 10.32 27.24 11.74
CA GLY A 66 11.23 28.13 11.02
C GLY A 66 12.24 28.87 11.90
N ASN A 67 12.47 28.38 13.13
CA ASN A 67 13.45 28.96 14.07
C ASN A 67 14.80 28.22 14.08
N ALA A 68 14.88 27.05 13.43
CA ALA A 68 16.09 26.24 13.28
C ALA A 68 16.16 25.58 11.89
N GLU A 69 17.32 24.99 11.59
CA GLU A 69 17.58 24.24 10.36
C GLU A 69 18.14 22.86 10.73
N VAL A 70 17.83 21.84 9.92
CA VAL A 70 18.39 20.49 10.02
C VAL A 70 19.14 20.11 8.73
N GLU A 71 20.24 19.37 8.85
CA GLU A 71 20.94 18.77 7.71
C GLU A 71 20.13 17.57 7.19
N LEU A 72 19.85 17.56 5.88
CA LEU A 72 19.14 16.48 5.21
C LEU A 72 20.16 15.54 4.58
N LEU A 73 20.00 14.24 4.85
CA LEU A 73 21.02 13.23 4.57
C LEU A 73 20.53 12.23 3.52
N LEU A 74 21.43 11.81 2.64
CA LEU A 74 21.21 10.70 1.71
C LEU A 74 22.34 9.66 1.76
N ASP A 75 22.01 8.46 1.33
CA ASP A 75 22.94 7.34 1.11
C ASP A 75 22.91 6.99 -0.38
N VAL A 76 24.09 6.96 -1.02
CA VAL A 76 24.27 6.56 -2.42
C VAL A 76 24.76 5.11 -2.47
N TYR A 77 24.07 4.28 -3.25
CA TYR A 77 24.36 2.87 -3.49
C TYR A 77 24.69 2.68 -4.97
N GLN A 78 25.91 2.23 -5.29
CA GLN A 78 26.37 2.14 -6.67
C GLN A 78 27.43 1.06 -6.87
N SER A 79 27.51 0.53 -8.10
CA SER A 79 28.53 -0.45 -8.48
C SER A 79 29.93 0.16 -8.33
N GLY A 80 30.83 -0.59 -7.68
CA GLY A 80 32.26 -0.26 -7.53
C GLY A 80 33.09 -0.49 -8.80
N GLU A 81 32.43 -0.56 -9.96
CA GLU A 81 33.07 -0.76 -11.26
C GLU A 81 33.50 0.58 -11.87
N VAL A 82 34.42 0.53 -12.84
CA VAL A 82 34.88 1.76 -13.51
C VAL A 82 33.77 2.26 -14.42
N CYS A 83 33.28 3.48 -14.15
CA CYS A 83 32.37 4.25 -15.01
C CYS A 83 32.80 4.15 -16.49
N SER A 84 32.01 3.44 -17.31
CA SER A 84 32.20 3.36 -18.76
C SER A 84 31.19 4.17 -19.55
N GLU A 85 29.96 4.29 -19.03
CA GLU A 85 28.85 5.10 -19.54
C GLU A 85 28.06 5.62 -18.31
N PRO A 86 27.36 6.77 -18.39
CA PRO A 86 26.50 7.25 -17.32
C PRO A 86 25.36 6.27 -17.00
N ARG A 87 25.06 6.07 -15.71
CA ARG A 87 24.06 5.09 -15.25
C ARG A 87 22.75 5.78 -14.85
N PRO A 88 21.57 5.21 -15.17
CA PRO A 88 20.32 5.69 -14.61
C PRO A 88 20.26 5.55 -13.08
N PHE A 89 19.50 6.43 -12.41
CA PHE A 89 19.38 6.46 -10.95
C PHE A 89 17.94 6.28 -10.43
N VAL A 90 17.80 6.00 -9.14
CA VAL A 90 16.50 5.81 -8.47
C VAL A 90 16.52 6.54 -7.13
N ILE A 91 15.63 7.52 -6.97
CA ILE A 91 15.37 8.15 -5.67
C ILE A 91 14.40 7.27 -4.89
N MET A 92 14.80 6.84 -3.70
CA MET A 92 14.05 5.94 -2.83
C MET A 92 13.58 6.68 -1.57
N ILE A 93 12.26 6.85 -1.43
CA ILE A 93 11.62 7.70 -0.42
C ILE A 93 10.87 6.81 0.58
N HIS A 94 11.34 6.78 1.82
CA HIS A 94 10.86 5.81 2.80
C HIS A 94 9.40 6.07 3.26
N GLY A 95 8.72 5.00 3.67
CA GLY A 95 7.48 5.10 4.44
C GLY A 95 7.71 5.45 5.91
N GLY A 96 6.60 5.53 6.67
CA GLY A 96 6.62 5.88 8.09
C GLY A 96 5.61 6.95 8.50
N GLY A 97 4.57 7.17 7.69
CA GLY A 97 3.45 8.06 8.02
C GLY A 97 3.84 9.51 8.31
N PHE A 98 4.89 10.01 7.65
CA PHE A 98 5.53 11.31 7.91
C PHE A 98 6.08 11.52 9.33
N ASN A 99 5.97 10.53 10.22
CA ASN A 99 6.36 10.61 11.64
C ASN A 99 7.65 9.83 11.96
N GLY A 100 8.16 9.05 11.02
CA GLY A 100 9.33 8.21 11.17
C GLY A 100 9.80 7.60 9.85
N GLY A 101 10.72 6.65 9.97
CA GLY A 101 11.45 6.08 8.85
C GLY A 101 12.82 6.75 8.68
N THR A 102 13.63 6.21 7.75
CA THR A 102 14.96 6.73 7.40
C THR A 102 15.46 6.06 6.12
N LYS A 103 16.40 6.69 5.42
CA LYS A 103 17.14 6.15 4.28
C LYS A 103 17.70 4.74 4.47
N GLN A 104 18.06 4.34 5.70
CA GLN A 104 18.58 2.99 5.94
C GLN A 104 17.55 1.86 5.70
N HIS A 105 16.25 2.17 5.64
CA HIS A 105 15.25 1.20 5.20
C HIS A 105 15.50 0.68 3.77
N TRP A 106 16.20 1.45 2.95
CA TRP A 106 16.52 1.13 1.56
C TRP A 106 17.88 0.46 1.36
N ALA A 107 18.61 0.08 2.42
CA ALA A 107 19.98 -0.42 2.29
C ALA A 107 20.09 -1.70 1.43
N ASP A 108 19.19 -2.66 1.62
CA ASP A 108 19.14 -3.90 0.82
C ASP A 108 18.72 -3.61 -0.63
N ASP A 109 17.84 -2.63 -0.84
CA ASP A 109 17.24 -2.33 -2.13
C ASP A 109 18.15 -1.46 -3.00
N GLY A 110 18.86 -0.52 -2.38
CA GLY A 110 19.97 0.22 -2.98
C GLY A 110 21.13 -0.71 -3.38
N ALA A 111 21.46 -1.70 -2.56
CA ALA A 111 22.41 -2.74 -2.94
C ALA A 111 21.91 -3.58 -4.13
N ALA A 112 20.62 -3.94 -4.16
CA ALA A 112 20.00 -4.67 -5.26
C ALA A 112 19.94 -3.86 -6.57
N LEU A 113 19.83 -2.53 -6.49
CA LEU A 113 19.93 -1.60 -7.61
C LEU A 113 21.38 -1.47 -8.10
N ALA A 114 22.35 -1.34 -7.19
CA ALA A 114 23.78 -1.32 -7.51
C ALA A 114 24.26 -2.60 -8.21
N ASP A 115 23.79 -3.78 -7.76
CA ASP A 115 24.05 -5.07 -8.41
C ASP A 115 23.46 -5.18 -9.83
N ARG A 116 22.48 -4.32 -10.16
CA ARG A 116 21.86 -4.21 -11.49
C ARG A 116 22.45 -3.07 -12.33
N ASP A 117 23.48 -2.38 -11.85
CA ASP A 117 24.12 -1.21 -12.47
C ASP A 117 23.18 0.01 -12.59
N PHE A 118 22.36 0.24 -11.56
CA PHE A 118 21.71 1.51 -11.27
C PHE A 118 22.43 2.21 -10.11
N VAL A 119 22.23 3.52 -9.98
CA VAL A 119 22.58 4.26 -8.76
C VAL A 119 21.32 4.43 -7.89
N GLY A 120 21.26 3.73 -6.77
CA GLY A 120 20.19 3.90 -5.78
C GLY A 120 20.52 5.05 -4.82
N VAL A 121 19.55 5.91 -4.51
CA VAL A 121 19.72 7.04 -3.60
C VAL A 121 18.59 7.02 -2.56
N GLY A 122 18.91 6.61 -1.34
CA GLY A 122 17.96 6.63 -0.21
C GLY A 122 18.06 7.95 0.55
N ILE A 123 16.93 8.62 0.79
CA ILE A 123 16.90 9.96 1.41
C ILE A 123 16.25 9.95 2.80
N ASP A 124 16.74 10.77 3.72
CA ASP A 124 16.03 11.23 4.91
C ASP A 124 15.35 12.57 4.58
N TYR A 125 14.06 12.72 4.87
CA TYR A 125 13.29 13.96 4.70
C TYR A 125 12.72 14.43 6.05
N ARG A 126 12.34 15.72 6.17
CA ARG A 126 11.80 16.30 7.40
C ARG A 126 10.51 15.62 7.84
N LEU A 127 10.47 15.22 9.11
CA LEU A 127 9.35 14.52 9.71
C LEU A 127 8.44 15.49 10.47
N PHE A 128 7.21 15.05 10.73
CA PHE A 128 6.19 15.79 11.46
C PHE A 128 6.68 16.26 12.84
N GLY A 129 7.49 15.43 13.52
CA GLY A 129 8.09 15.74 14.82
C GLY A 129 9.17 16.81 14.80
N ASP A 130 9.68 17.20 13.62
CA ASP A 130 10.68 18.27 13.47
C ASP A 130 10.02 19.66 13.41
N ASP A 131 8.69 19.74 13.36
CA ASP A 131 7.92 20.98 13.16
C ASP A 131 8.40 21.79 11.91
N PRO A 132 8.43 21.16 10.71
CA PRO A 132 9.00 21.77 9.53
C PRO A 132 8.17 22.92 8.95
N GLU A 133 8.87 23.89 8.36
CA GLU A 133 8.27 24.94 7.52
C GLU A 133 8.69 24.73 6.05
N PRO A 134 7.76 24.76 5.08
CA PRO A 134 8.09 24.72 3.66
C PRO A 134 8.85 25.98 3.24
N GLY A 135 9.90 25.82 2.43
CA GLY A 135 10.62 26.94 1.84
C GLY A 135 9.79 27.70 0.80
N PRO A 136 10.28 28.88 0.36
CA PRO A 136 9.54 29.75 -0.56
C PRO A 136 9.38 29.16 -1.96
N GLU A 137 10.13 28.11 -2.31
CA GLU A 137 10.08 27.46 -3.62
C GLU A 137 8.97 26.41 -3.68
N ILE A 138 8.64 25.76 -2.55
CA ILE A 138 7.52 24.80 -2.44
C ILE A 138 6.23 25.40 -1.87
N ASP A 139 6.24 26.65 -1.37
CA ASP A 139 5.03 27.33 -0.88
C ASP A 139 3.83 27.25 -1.84
N PRO A 140 3.97 27.37 -3.18
CA PRO A 140 2.83 27.18 -4.09
C PRO A 140 2.13 25.82 -3.97
N LEU A 141 2.89 24.74 -3.72
CA LEU A 141 2.33 23.40 -3.46
C LEU A 141 1.66 23.35 -2.08
N PHE A 142 2.22 23.99 -1.05
CA PHE A 142 1.59 24.11 0.26
C PHE A 142 0.25 24.88 0.17
N GLN A 143 0.19 25.99 -0.58
CA GLN A 143 -1.04 26.74 -0.84
C GLN A 143 -2.06 25.91 -1.63
N LEU A 144 -1.62 25.09 -2.60
CA LEU A 144 -2.50 24.16 -3.32
C LEU A 144 -3.10 23.13 -2.35
N LEU A 145 -2.27 22.45 -1.54
CA LEU A 145 -2.71 21.47 -0.54
C LEU A 145 -3.70 22.08 0.48
N LEU A 146 -3.45 23.32 0.92
CA LEU A 146 -4.38 24.08 1.76
C LEU A 146 -5.72 24.35 1.05
N SER A 147 -5.70 24.70 -0.24
CA SER A 147 -6.92 25.00 -1.01
C SER A 147 -7.82 23.78 -1.28
N LEU A 148 -7.27 22.57 -1.14
CA LEU A 148 -8.02 21.30 -1.21
C LEU A 148 -8.74 20.97 0.10
N VAL A 149 -8.49 21.73 1.16
CA VAL A 149 -9.28 21.72 2.39
C VAL A 149 -10.49 22.64 2.19
N ASP A 150 -11.67 22.06 2.41
CA ASP A 150 -12.99 22.72 2.37
C ASP A 150 -13.01 24.01 3.22
N GLU A 151 -13.38 25.16 2.61
CA GLU A 151 -13.28 26.50 3.21
C GLU A 151 -14.04 26.66 4.54
N ASP A 152 -15.05 25.81 4.77
CA ASP A 152 -15.84 25.77 6.03
C ASP A 152 -15.10 25.06 7.20
N ILE A 153 -13.90 24.51 6.98
CA ILE A 153 -13.07 23.86 8.01
C ILE A 153 -12.02 24.82 8.57
N VAL A 154 -11.91 24.87 9.89
CA VAL A 154 -10.71 25.34 10.57
C VAL A 154 -9.86 24.12 10.92
N LEU A 155 -8.72 23.94 10.24
CA LEU A 155 -7.75 22.88 10.55
C LEU A 155 -7.28 23.02 12.00
N ALA A 156 -7.17 21.90 12.70
CA ALA A 156 -6.45 21.85 13.96
C ALA A 156 -4.93 22.06 13.73
N PRO A 157 -4.16 22.48 14.75
CA PRO A 157 -2.74 22.84 14.57
C PRO A 157 -1.87 21.67 14.03
N ASP A 158 -2.17 20.45 14.46
CA ASP A 158 -1.57 19.21 13.99
C ASP A 158 -1.95 18.87 12.54
N GLU A 159 -3.22 19.09 12.16
CA GLU A 159 -3.66 18.93 10.77
C GLU A 159 -2.94 19.89 9.81
N LEU A 160 -2.78 21.16 10.22
CA LEU A 160 -1.99 22.15 9.49
C LEU A 160 -0.51 21.77 9.43
N GLN A 161 0.06 21.29 10.54
CA GLN A 161 1.46 20.88 10.60
C GLN A 161 1.75 19.66 9.73
N LEU A 162 0.77 18.76 9.55
CA LEU A 162 0.89 17.64 8.62
C LEU A 162 0.94 18.12 7.16
N LEU A 163 0.13 19.11 6.76
CA LEU A 163 0.22 19.70 5.41
C LEU A 163 1.57 20.39 5.16
N ARG A 164 2.11 21.08 6.18
CA ARG A 164 3.47 21.65 6.13
C ARG A 164 4.53 20.58 5.96
N THR A 165 4.44 19.51 6.75
CA THR A 165 5.33 18.35 6.67
C THR A 165 5.29 17.70 5.30
N ILE A 166 4.10 17.50 4.72
CA ILE A 166 3.95 16.95 3.37
C ILE A 166 4.65 17.85 2.34
N ALA A 167 4.37 19.15 2.32
CA ALA A 167 5.01 20.09 1.40
C ALA A 167 6.55 20.13 1.58
N SER A 168 7.03 20.24 2.81
CA SER A 168 8.47 20.17 3.15
C SER A 168 9.12 18.87 2.69
N SER A 169 8.44 17.72 2.84
CA SER A 169 8.98 16.44 2.39
C SER A 169 9.05 16.27 0.86
N VAL A 170 8.21 16.99 0.11
CA VAL A 170 8.29 17.09 -1.37
C VAL A 170 9.44 18.01 -1.80
N GLU A 171 9.63 19.13 -1.11
CA GLU A 171 10.83 19.98 -1.26
C GLU A 171 12.11 19.19 -0.99
N ASP A 172 12.17 18.45 0.11
CA ASP A 172 13.31 17.63 0.50
C ASP A 172 13.61 16.52 -0.53
N ALA A 173 12.59 15.94 -1.16
CA ALA A 173 12.77 14.96 -2.22
C ALA A 173 13.20 15.59 -3.57
N GLY A 174 12.67 16.77 -3.91
CA GLY A 174 13.09 17.55 -5.08
C GLY A 174 14.56 17.98 -4.97
N ASN A 175 14.96 18.49 -3.80
CA ASN A 175 16.35 18.86 -3.51
C ASN A 175 17.32 17.66 -3.61
N ALA A 176 16.86 16.44 -3.30
CA ALA A 176 17.67 15.24 -3.49
C ALA A 176 17.84 14.86 -4.96
N VAL A 177 16.82 15.06 -5.80
CA VAL A 177 16.92 14.90 -7.27
C VAL A 177 17.91 15.91 -7.83
N GLU A 178 17.76 17.20 -7.49
CA GLU A 178 18.65 18.26 -7.95
C GLU A 178 20.10 17.99 -7.51
N TRP A 179 20.33 17.58 -6.25
CA TRP A 179 21.66 17.21 -5.78
C TRP A 179 22.30 16.09 -6.61
N VAL A 180 21.53 15.04 -6.96
CA VAL A 180 22.06 13.95 -7.82
C VAL A 180 22.38 14.45 -9.23
N GLN A 181 21.56 15.35 -9.78
CA GLN A 181 21.78 15.97 -11.10
C GLN A 181 23.02 16.88 -11.10
N GLU A 182 23.20 17.71 -10.07
CA GLU A 182 24.40 18.55 -9.89
C GLU A 182 25.69 17.73 -9.72
N ASN A 183 25.61 16.58 -9.04
CA ASN A 183 26.75 15.69 -8.79
C ASN A 183 26.90 14.57 -9.85
N SER A 184 26.19 14.68 -10.98
CA SER A 184 26.09 13.62 -11.99
C SER A 184 27.42 13.15 -12.57
N GLU A 185 28.39 14.05 -12.78
CA GLU A 185 29.74 13.71 -13.23
C GLU A 185 30.54 12.89 -12.20
N GLU A 186 30.38 13.16 -10.90
CA GLU A 186 31.08 12.43 -9.82
C GLU A 186 30.44 11.06 -9.56
N LEU A 187 29.10 11.02 -9.62
CA LEU A 187 28.32 9.80 -9.43
C LEU A 187 28.29 8.91 -10.68
N CYS A 188 28.76 9.39 -11.83
CA CYS A 188 28.59 8.71 -13.12
C CYS A 188 27.12 8.28 -13.34
N VAL A 189 26.22 9.25 -13.27
CA VAL A 189 24.79 9.07 -13.57
C VAL A 189 24.35 9.88 -14.76
N ASP A 190 23.32 9.38 -15.45
CA ASP A 190 22.54 10.18 -16.39
C ASP A 190 21.55 11.05 -15.58
N PRO A 191 21.67 12.40 -15.60
CA PRO A 191 20.80 13.28 -14.83
C PRO A 191 19.34 13.28 -15.32
N ASP A 192 19.10 12.85 -16.57
CA ASP A 192 17.79 12.92 -17.23
C ASP A 192 17.01 11.58 -17.18
N THR A 193 17.65 10.47 -16.77
CA THR A 193 17.04 9.13 -16.76
C THR A 193 16.96 8.55 -15.36
N PHE A 194 15.82 8.74 -14.68
CA PHE A 194 15.64 8.31 -13.29
C PHE A 194 14.22 7.91 -12.89
N ALA A 195 14.12 7.14 -11.81
CA ALA A 195 12.84 6.74 -11.21
C ALA A 195 12.62 7.38 -9.83
N LEU A 196 11.36 7.64 -9.50
CA LEU A 196 10.92 7.88 -8.13
C LEU A 196 10.33 6.58 -7.57
N TRP A 197 10.80 6.12 -6.41
CA TRP A 197 10.24 4.95 -5.71
C TRP A 197 9.90 5.29 -4.27
N GLY A 198 8.61 5.32 -3.98
CA GLY A 198 8.08 5.57 -2.65
C GLY A 198 7.38 4.35 -2.06
N SER A 199 7.30 4.31 -0.72
CA SER A 199 6.39 3.40 -0.01
C SER A 199 5.61 4.16 1.07
N SER A 200 4.32 3.84 1.27
CA SER A 200 3.46 4.56 2.23
C SER A 200 3.60 6.08 2.03
N ALA A 201 3.85 6.87 3.08
CA ALA A 201 4.16 8.31 3.00
C ALA A 201 5.17 8.70 1.88
N GLY A 202 6.21 7.91 1.65
CA GLY A 202 7.16 8.17 0.56
C GLY A 202 6.57 8.02 -0.85
N ALA A 203 5.51 7.22 -1.00
CA ALA A 203 4.75 7.14 -2.25
C ALA A 203 3.84 8.36 -2.44
N TYR A 204 3.24 8.91 -1.37
CA TYR A 204 2.56 10.22 -1.45
C TYR A 204 3.53 11.31 -1.94
N ILE A 205 4.76 11.33 -1.40
CA ILE A 205 5.82 12.26 -1.83
C ILE A 205 6.16 12.03 -3.31
N SER A 206 6.38 10.77 -3.72
CA SER A 206 6.70 10.42 -5.11
C SER A 206 5.60 10.81 -6.10
N LEU A 207 4.33 10.65 -5.73
CA LEU A 207 3.17 11.02 -6.54
C LEU A 207 2.99 12.54 -6.63
N LEU A 208 3.18 13.27 -5.53
CA LEU A 208 3.15 14.75 -5.53
C LEU A 208 4.27 15.33 -6.37
N LEU A 209 5.50 14.87 -6.15
CA LEU A 209 6.70 15.31 -6.86
C LEU A 209 6.64 14.96 -8.36
N GLY A 210 6.08 13.80 -8.70
CA GLY A 210 5.99 13.30 -10.07
C GLY A 210 4.87 13.90 -10.92
N TYR A 211 3.71 14.25 -10.31
CA TYR A 211 2.50 14.61 -11.07
C TYR A 211 1.82 15.91 -10.64
N ALA A 212 2.09 16.49 -9.47
CA ALA A 212 1.28 17.59 -8.91
C ALA A 212 2.01 18.96 -8.83
N LEU A 213 3.23 19.05 -9.36
CA LEU A 213 4.03 20.28 -9.29
C LEU A 213 3.47 21.38 -10.19
N ASP A 214 3.01 21.06 -11.41
CA ASP A 214 2.53 22.06 -12.37
C ASP A 214 1.10 22.55 -12.08
N ASP A 215 0.27 21.75 -11.40
CA ASP A 215 -0.95 22.23 -10.74
C ASP A 215 -0.67 23.37 -9.76
N ALA A 216 0.46 23.29 -9.05
CA ALA A 216 0.95 24.36 -8.16
C ALA A 216 1.69 25.48 -8.92
N GLY A 217 1.82 25.38 -10.24
CA GLY A 217 2.57 26.33 -11.08
C GLY A 217 4.09 26.18 -10.99
N LEU A 218 4.59 25.08 -10.43
CA LEU A 218 6.01 24.71 -10.37
C LEU A 218 6.42 23.93 -11.62
N THR A 219 7.72 23.67 -11.78
CA THR A 219 8.24 22.91 -12.94
C THR A 219 8.31 21.42 -12.58
N PRO A 220 7.73 20.50 -13.37
CA PRO A 220 7.90 19.06 -13.17
C PRO A 220 9.38 18.65 -13.25
N ILE A 221 9.82 17.73 -12.39
CA ILE A 221 11.24 17.36 -12.27
C ILE A 221 11.76 16.42 -13.38
N GLY A 222 10.87 15.85 -14.19
CA GLY A 222 11.25 15.09 -15.39
C GLY A 222 11.59 13.61 -15.17
N GLN A 223 11.09 12.98 -14.11
CA GLN A 223 11.30 11.54 -13.86
C GLN A 223 10.80 10.66 -15.02
N SER A 224 11.47 9.54 -15.27
CA SER A 224 11.09 8.60 -16.34
C SER A 224 9.97 7.63 -15.93
N VAL A 225 9.80 7.36 -14.63
CA VAL A 225 8.80 6.43 -14.08
C VAL A 225 8.55 6.69 -12.58
N VAL A 226 7.33 6.43 -12.10
CA VAL A 226 6.97 6.53 -10.67
C VAL A 226 6.52 5.16 -10.14
N ILE A 227 7.01 4.79 -8.96
CA ILE A 227 6.61 3.57 -8.24
C ILE A 227 5.88 3.96 -6.95
N ASP A 228 4.60 3.61 -6.90
CA ASP A 228 3.69 3.74 -5.77
C ASP A 228 3.50 2.37 -5.08
N HIS A 229 4.12 2.22 -3.92
CA HIS A 229 3.81 1.13 -2.98
C HIS A 229 2.90 1.67 -1.87
N TRP A 230 1.60 1.37 -1.97
CA TRP A 230 0.54 1.68 -1.00
C TRP A 230 0.47 3.14 -0.51
N GLY A 231 0.64 4.09 -1.44
CA GLY A 231 0.47 5.53 -1.25
C GLY A 231 -0.87 6.08 -1.74
N ALA A 232 -0.94 7.40 -1.91
CA ALA A 232 -2.05 8.07 -2.58
C ALA A 232 -1.62 9.42 -3.15
N GLN A 233 -2.26 9.84 -4.23
CA GLN A 233 -2.14 11.19 -4.77
C GLN A 233 -3.10 12.13 -4.01
N LEU A 234 -2.59 13.27 -3.53
CA LEU A 234 -3.38 14.27 -2.79
C LEU A 234 -4.04 15.32 -3.68
N VAL A 235 -3.46 15.58 -4.85
CA VAL A 235 -4.00 16.55 -5.83
C VAL A 235 -4.87 15.80 -6.85
N PRO A 236 -6.21 15.98 -6.85
CA PRO A 236 -7.10 15.09 -7.60
C PRO A 236 -7.18 15.50 -9.06
N GLY A 237 -6.83 14.61 -9.99
CA GLY A 237 -6.77 14.94 -11.41
C GLY A 237 -5.44 15.58 -11.83
N ALA A 238 -4.37 15.35 -11.07
CA ALA A 238 -3.05 15.91 -11.32
C ALA A 238 -2.37 15.34 -12.57
N MET A 239 -2.70 14.10 -12.96
CA MET A 239 -2.11 13.48 -14.14
C MET A 239 -2.58 14.15 -15.44
N GLN A 240 -1.68 14.24 -16.41
CA GLN A 240 -1.90 14.83 -17.72
C GLN A 240 -1.30 13.95 -18.83
N THR A 241 -1.95 13.92 -20.01
CA THR A 241 -1.47 13.11 -21.14
C THR A 241 -0.05 13.48 -21.57
N GLY A 242 0.90 12.62 -21.24
CA GLY A 242 2.33 12.82 -21.48
C GLY A 242 3.20 12.48 -20.27
N ASP A 243 2.61 12.40 -19.08
CA ASP A 243 3.35 12.12 -17.84
C ASP A 243 3.93 10.70 -17.79
N SER A 244 4.90 10.55 -16.88
CA SER A 244 5.68 9.34 -16.67
C SER A 244 4.79 8.13 -16.30
N PRO A 245 5.08 6.93 -16.84
CA PRO A 245 4.40 5.70 -16.44
C PRO A 245 4.46 5.40 -14.94
N LEU A 246 3.48 4.61 -14.49
CA LEU A 246 3.21 4.36 -13.08
C LEU A 246 3.17 2.86 -12.73
N PHE A 247 3.72 2.50 -11.58
CA PHE A 247 3.51 1.19 -10.95
C PHE A 247 2.74 1.38 -9.64
N ILE A 248 1.57 0.73 -9.48
CA ILE A 248 0.77 0.75 -8.27
C ILE A 248 0.77 -0.66 -7.64
N LEU A 249 1.03 -0.75 -6.33
CA LEU A 249 0.89 -1.97 -5.54
C LEU A 249 0.18 -1.68 -4.22
N HIS A 250 -0.98 -2.27 -3.98
CA HIS A 250 -1.83 -1.90 -2.84
C HIS A 250 -2.66 -3.07 -2.29
N GLY A 251 -2.76 -3.21 -0.96
CA GLY A 251 -3.67 -4.14 -0.30
C GLY A 251 -5.12 -3.62 -0.28
N ASP A 252 -6.12 -4.47 -0.52
CA ASP A 252 -7.54 -4.03 -0.62
C ASP A 252 -8.25 -3.81 0.74
N GLN A 253 -7.59 -4.16 1.85
CA GLN A 253 -8.03 -3.83 3.22
C GLN A 253 -7.29 -2.60 3.78
N ASP A 254 -6.37 -2.01 3.02
CA ASP A 254 -5.73 -0.74 3.35
C ASP A 254 -6.76 0.40 3.36
N GLY A 255 -6.63 1.32 4.32
CA GLY A 255 -7.47 2.51 4.41
C GLY A 255 -7.31 3.47 3.22
N SER A 256 -6.14 3.47 2.58
CA SER A 256 -5.83 4.28 1.39
C SER A 256 -6.12 3.59 0.04
N TYR A 257 -6.68 2.38 0.04
CA TYR A 257 -7.02 1.67 -1.19
C TYR A 257 -8.03 2.40 -2.11
N PRO A 258 -9.04 3.14 -1.61
CA PRO A 258 -9.92 3.95 -2.45
C PRO A 258 -9.17 5.00 -3.27
N GLU A 259 -8.08 5.54 -2.75
CA GLU A 259 -7.22 6.52 -3.42
C GLU A 259 -6.36 5.88 -4.51
N ALA A 260 -5.91 4.63 -4.35
CA ALA A 260 -5.26 3.88 -5.43
C ALA A 260 -6.21 3.61 -6.62
N LEU A 261 -7.48 3.34 -6.33
CA LEU A 261 -8.52 3.26 -7.37
C LEU A 261 -8.78 4.63 -8.04
N ALA A 262 -8.64 5.73 -7.32
CA ALA A 262 -8.73 7.08 -7.89
C ALA A 262 -7.52 7.39 -8.78
N LEU A 263 -6.32 6.97 -8.36
CA LEU A 263 -5.07 7.09 -9.12
C LEU A 263 -5.13 6.30 -10.43
N GLN A 264 -5.64 5.05 -10.39
CA GLN A 264 -5.93 4.27 -11.60
C GLN A 264 -6.89 5.01 -12.54
N ALA A 265 -7.98 5.57 -12.01
CA ALA A 265 -8.98 6.26 -12.81
C ALA A 265 -8.44 7.55 -13.47
N ASP A 266 -7.50 8.23 -12.82
CA ASP A 266 -6.82 9.41 -13.36
C ASP A 266 -5.82 9.03 -14.47
N ALA A 267 -5.07 7.94 -14.26
CA ALA A 267 -4.19 7.34 -15.26
C ALA A 267 -4.96 6.88 -16.52
N ASP A 268 -6.10 6.19 -16.34
CA ASP A 268 -7.00 5.78 -17.42
C ASP A 268 -7.55 6.99 -18.20
N LEU A 269 -7.95 8.07 -17.50
CA LEU A 269 -8.49 9.28 -18.09
C LEU A 269 -7.45 10.00 -18.95
N ASN A 270 -6.22 10.11 -18.45
CA ASN A 270 -5.13 10.85 -19.08
C ASN A 270 -4.25 9.99 -20.01
N GLN A 271 -4.57 8.71 -20.16
CA GLN A 271 -3.85 7.73 -20.98
C GLN A 271 -2.40 7.47 -20.51
N ILE A 272 -2.15 7.61 -19.21
CA ILE A 272 -0.86 7.27 -18.60
C ILE A 272 -0.68 5.75 -18.64
N PRO A 273 0.45 5.21 -19.14
CA PRO A 273 0.73 3.78 -19.05
C PRO A 273 0.97 3.37 -17.59
N TYR A 274 0.28 2.33 -17.11
CA TYR A 274 0.48 1.84 -15.74
C TYR A 274 0.41 0.33 -15.61
N SER A 275 1.03 -0.18 -14.54
CA SER A 275 0.76 -1.51 -13.98
C SER A 275 0.13 -1.34 -12.59
N PHE A 276 -0.89 -2.13 -12.26
CA PHE A 276 -1.56 -2.07 -10.95
C PHE A 276 -1.85 -3.46 -10.40
N TYR A 277 -1.25 -3.75 -9.25
CA TYR A 277 -1.42 -4.99 -8.51
C TYR A 277 -2.20 -4.74 -7.21
N THR A 278 -3.46 -5.19 -7.18
CA THR A 278 -4.25 -5.28 -5.95
C THR A 278 -3.88 -6.56 -5.20
N VAL A 279 -3.62 -6.47 -3.90
CA VAL A 279 -3.47 -7.64 -3.03
C VAL A 279 -4.72 -7.84 -2.18
N GLU A 280 -5.54 -8.84 -2.56
CA GLU A 280 -6.83 -9.13 -1.94
C GLU A 280 -6.66 -9.71 -0.54
N GLY A 281 -7.27 -9.06 0.45
CA GLY A 281 -7.21 -9.40 1.86
C GLY A 281 -6.02 -8.81 2.62
N ALA A 282 -5.09 -8.12 1.95
CA ALA A 282 -3.92 -7.50 2.58
C ALA A 282 -4.24 -6.09 3.13
N GLY A 283 -3.66 -5.76 4.29
CA GLY A 283 -3.59 -4.40 4.81
C GLY A 283 -2.44 -3.57 4.23
N HIS A 284 -1.96 -2.62 5.03
CA HIS A 284 -0.90 -1.67 4.66
C HIS A 284 0.50 -2.24 4.90
N GLY A 285 1.43 -2.03 3.96
CA GLY A 285 2.85 -2.32 4.14
C GLY A 285 3.35 -3.66 3.55
N PRO A 286 4.69 -3.86 3.56
CA PRO A 286 5.35 -4.89 2.76
C PRO A 286 5.08 -6.33 3.23
N ASP A 287 4.84 -6.55 4.52
CA ASP A 287 4.54 -7.89 5.06
C ASP A 287 3.12 -8.33 4.72
N GLU A 288 2.14 -7.43 4.83
CA GLU A 288 0.73 -7.65 4.52
C GLU A 288 0.53 -8.02 3.04
N VAL A 289 1.13 -7.27 2.12
CA VAL A 289 1.07 -7.57 0.68
C VAL A 289 2.00 -8.73 0.28
N GLY A 290 2.99 -9.04 1.11
CA GLY A 290 4.05 -10.02 0.84
C GLY A 290 5.02 -9.59 -0.25
N LEU A 291 5.56 -8.37 -0.18
CA LEU A 291 6.36 -7.72 -1.23
C LEU A 291 7.46 -8.65 -1.82
N LYS A 292 8.21 -9.35 -0.96
CA LYS A 292 9.32 -10.26 -1.34
C LYS A 292 8.92 -11.75 -1.35
N THR A 293 7.63 -12.08 -1.22
CA THR A 293 7.12 -13.47 -1.08
C THR A 293 5.89 -13.82 -1.92
N ASN A 294 5.19 -12.82 -2.45
CA ASN A 294 3.97 -12.91 -3.24
C ASN A 294 4.16 -12.15 -4.57
N GLY A 295 3.31 -12.41 -5.56
CA GLY A 295 3.40 -11.75 -6.86
C GLY A 295 2.68 -12.50 -7.97
N VAL A 296 3.15 -12.34 -9.21
CA VAL A 296 2.45 -12.81 -10.43
C VAL A 296 3.33 -13.80 -11.18
N ASP A 297 2.73 -14.92 -11.62
CA ASP A 297 3.36 -15.94 -12.46
C ASP A 297 4.73 -16.47 -11.97
N GLY A 298 4.97 -16.41 -10.65
CA GLY A 298 6.20 -16.84 -9.99
C GLY A 298 7.28 -15.76 -9.79
N VAL A 299 6.99 -14.52 -10.19
CA VAL A 299 7.84 -13.34 -9.97
C VAL A 299 7.29 -12.57 -8.77
N THR A 300 8.13 -12.15 -7.83
CA THR A 300 7.67 -11.41 -6.63
C THR A 300 7.24 -9.98 -6.97
N PHE A 301 6.41 -9.33 -6.17
CA PHE A 301 6.08 -7.91 -6.35
C PHE A 301 7.31 -7.00 -6.29
N TYR A 302 8.31 -7.37 -5.48
CA TYR A 302 9.62 -6.74 -5.45
C TYR A 302 10.35 -6.86 -6.80
N ASP A 303 10.45 -8.07 -7.35
CA ASP A 303 11.08 -8.29 -8.65
C ASP A 303 10.29 -7.62 -9.79
N LEU A 304 8.95 -7.63 -9.74
CA LEU A 304 8.09 -6.90 -10.68
C LEU A 304 8.36 -5.40 -10.62
N THR A 305 8.56 -4.83 -9.42
CA THR A 305 8.93 -3.42 -9.23
C THR A 305 10.28 -3.13 -9.90
N LEU A 306 11.32 -3.91 -9.59
CA LEU A 306 12.66 -3.71 -10.15
C LEU A 306 12.68 -3.91 -11.67
N ASN A 307 11.94 -4.90 -12.19
CA ASN A 307 11.79 -5.12 -13.63
C ASN A 307 11.06 -3.97 -14.32
N PHE A 308 10.07 -3.34 -13.65
CA PHE A 308 9.35 -2.19 -14.19
C PHE A 308 10.23 -0.94 -14.21
N ILE A 309 11.01 -0.68 -13.16
CA ILE A 309 12.04 0.37 -13.16
C ILE A 309 13.03 0.13 -14.31
N GLU A 310 13.64 -1.06 -14.38
CA GLU A 310 14.63 -1.39 -15.40
C GLU A 310 14.09 -1.26 -16.82
N ALA A 311 12.83 -1.62 -17.06
CA ALA A 311 12.21 -1.51 -18.37
C ALA A 311 11.91 -0.07 -18.85
N HIS A 312 11.92 0.92 -17.94
CA HIS A 312 11.74 2.34 -18.26
C HIS A 312 13.06 3.11 -18.28
N LEU A 313 14.02 2.73 -17.43
CA LEU A 313 15.33 3.38 -17.34
C LEU A 313 16.36 2.83 -18.34
N ARG A 314 15.97 1.87 -19.19
CA ARG A 314 16.77 1.26 -20.26
C ARG A 314 15.89 1.04 -21.50
N ASP A 315 16.49 0.58 -22.61
CA ASP A 315 15.81 0.14 -23.84
C ASP A 315 14.97 -1.16 -23.66
N GLY A 316 14.22 -1.26 -22.57
CA GLY A 316 13.38 -2.39 -22.23
C GLY A 316 12.04 -2.39 -22.95
N THR A 317 11.14 -3.28 -22.51
CA THR A 317 9.73 -3.26 -22.92
C THR A 317 8.89 -3.43 -21.67
N PRO A 318 8.35 -2.34 -21.10
CA PRO A 318 7.61 -2.40 -19.86
C PRO A 318 6.29 -3.17 -20.04
N LEU A 319 5.93 -3.92 -18.99
CA LEU A 319 4.64 -4.59 -18.91
C LEU A 319 3.64 -3.67 -18.21
N TYR A 320 2.50 -3.45 -18.86
CA TYR A 320 1.35 -2.73 -18.33
C TYR A 320 0.20 -3.72 -18.16
N GLU A 321 -0.13 -4.06 -16.91
CA GLU A 321 -1.28 -4.92 -16.61
C GLU A 321 -1.96 -4.55 -15.30
N THR A 322 -3.23 -4.96 -15.16
CA THR A 322 -3.98 -4.87 -13.90
C THR A 322 -4.28 -6.28 -13.41
N ARG A 323 -3.90 -6.60 -12.17
CA ARG A 323 -4.11 -7.92 -11.55
C ARG A 323 -4.59 -7.78 -10.11
N THR A 324 -5.44 -8.71 -9.70
CA THR A 324 -5.80 -8.91 -8.28
C THR A 324 -5.24 -10.26 -7.85
N ILE A 325 -4.45 -10.26 -6.77
CA ILE A 325 -3.69 -11.42 -6.28
C ILE A 325 -4.04 -11.63 -4.81
N PRO A 326 -4.38 -12.85 -4.35
CA PRO A 326 -4.64 -13.10 -2.93
C PRO A 326 -3.43 -12.80 -2.03
N ALA A 327 -3.67 -12.30 -0.83
CA ALA A 327 -2.64 -12.04 0.18
C ALA A 327 -1.88 -13.33 0.59
N PRO A 328 -0.63 -13.23 1.08
CA PRO A 328 0.15 -14.38 1.53
C PRO A 328 -0.60 -15.22 2.57
N GLY A 329 -0.64 -16.54 2.37
CA GLY A 329 -1.32 -17.46 3.30
C GLY A 329 -2.86 -17.44 3.22
N SER A 330 -3.47 -16.49 2.51
CA SER A 330 -4.91 -16.52 2.24
C SER A 330 -5.24 -17.68 1.29
N SER A 331 -6.09 -18.60 1.74
CA SER A 331 -6.62 -19.68 0.90
C SER A 331 -8.13 -19.57 0.84
N ASN A 332 -8.67 -19.41 -0.38
CA ASN A 332 -10.09 -19.23 -0.69
C ASN A 332 -10.67 -17.88 -0.23
N VAL A 333 -10.03 -16.75 -0.57
CA VAL A 333 -10.74 -15.47 -0.58
C VAL A 333 -11.75 -15.48 -1.73
N GLN A 334 -12.91 -14.84 -1.53
CA GLN A 334 -14.01 -14.80 -2.49
C GLN A 334 -14.59 -13.38 -2.55
N ASN A 335 -13.93 -12.49 -3.28
CA ASN A 335 -14.59 -11.31 -3.80
C ASN A 335 -15.45 -11.68 -5.02
N PHE A 336 -16.59 -11.02 -5.20
CA PHE A 336 -17.49 -11.27 -6.34
C PHE A 336 -17.25 -10.31 -7.50
N ASN A 337 -16.18 -9.50 -7.47
CA ASN A 337 -15.93 -8.46 -8.45
C ASN A 337 -15.53 -9.07 -9.81
N GLY A 338 -16.05 -8.51 -10.89
CA GLY A 338 -15.91 -9.07 -12.24
C GLY A 338 -16.84 -10.26 -12.54
N SER A 339 -17.68 -10.69 -11.59
CA SER A 339 -18.69 -11.73 -11.83
C SER A 339 -19.83 -11.20 -12.72
N VAL A 340 -20.57 -12.09 -13.39
CA VAL A 340 -21.80 -11.69 -14.09
C VAL A 340 -22.92 -11.47 -13.06
N THR A 341 -23.62 -10.33 -13.14
CA THR A 341 -24.76 -10.05 -12.25
C THR A 341 -25.98 -10.91 -12.59
N GLY A 342 -26.76 -11.25 -11.55
CA GLY A 342 -27.98 -12.04 -11.65
C GLY A 342 -27.95 -13.32 -10.81
N LYS A 343 -29.05 -14.08 -10.89
CA LYS A 343 -29.28 -15.29 -10.09
C LYS A 343 -28.30 -16.41 -10.44
N LEU A 344 -27.65 -16.95 -9.42
CA LEU A 344 -26.74 -18.08 -9.56
C LEU A 344 -27.50 -19.40 -9.65
N SER A 345 -27.06 -20.28 -10.55
CA SER A 345 -27.27 -21.72 -10.44
C SER A 345 -26.21 -22.36 -9.53
N ALA A 346 -26.47 -23.56 -9.04
CA ALA A 346 -25.50 -24.34 -8.26
C ALA A 346 -24.22 -24.68 -9.05
N ALA A 347 -24.25 -24.64 -10.39
CA ALA A 347 -23.09 -24.85 -11.23
C ALA A 347 -22.19 -23.60 -11.34
N GLU A 348 -22.79 -22.40 -11.27
CA GLU A 348 -22.05 -21.12 -11.25
C GLU A 348 -21.51 -20.81 -9.84
N LEU A 349 -22.17 -21.32 -8.79
CA LEU A 349 -21.68 -21.25 -7.41
C LEU A 349 -20.44 -22.13 -7.17
N GLU A 350 -20.31 -23.26 -7.87
CA GLU A 350 -19.24 -24.24 -7.64
C GLU A 350 -17.82 -23.67 -7.80
N PRO A 351 -17.47 -22.97 -8.91
CA PRO A 351 -16.15 -22.34 -9.03
C PRO A 351 -15.94 -21.18 -8.05
N LEU A 352 -17.00 -20.47 -7.65
CA LEU A 352 -16.95 -19.41 -6.63
C LEU A 352 -16.74 -19.94 -5.20
N PHE A 353 -16.77 -21.25 -4.99
CA PHE A 353 -16.67 -21.86 -3.65
C PHE A 353 -15.91 -23.19 -3.65
N SER A 354 -15.09 -23.44 -4.67
CA SER A 354 -14.15 -24.55 -4.85
C SER A 354 -14.64 -25.89 -4.28
N ASN A 355 -15.46 -26.63 -5.03
CA ASN A 355 -16.21 -27.81 -4.59
C ASN A 355 -17.30 -27.51 -3.55
N ALA A 356 -18.22 -26.59 -3.88
CA ALA A 356 -19.42 -26.36 -3.08
C ALA A 356 -20.32 -27.63 -3.02
N GLN A 357 -20.47 -28.21 -1.83
CA GLN A 357 -21.27 -29.41 -1.59
C GLN A 357 -22.59 -29.08 -0.87
N ARG A 358 -23.55 -30.03 -0.92
CA ARG A 358 -24.85 -29.94 -0.23
C ARG A 358 -25.64 -28.64 -0.50
N VAL A 359 -25.50 -28.09 -1.71
CA VAL A 359 -26.08 -26.81 -2.12
C VAL A 359 -27.62 -26.82 -2.02
N SER A 360 -28.18 -25.90 -1.24
CA SER A 360 -29.61 -25.63 -1.08
C SER A 360 -29.93 -24.16 -1.37
N GLY A 361 -31.14 -23.87 -1.83
CA GLY A 361 -31.66 -22.51 -2.06
C GLY A 361 -31.15 -21.79 -3.31
N VAL A 362 -29.92 -22.06 -3.76
CA VAL A 362 -29.31 -21.43 -4.95
C VAL A 362 -30.16 -21.69 -6.21
N ASN A 363 -30.38 -22.96 -6.57
CA ASN A 363 -31.28 -23.34 -7.68
C ASN A 363 -32.77 -22.96 -7.47
N ALA A 364 -33.16 -22.50 -6.26
CA ALA A 364 -34.48 -21.92 -6.02
C ALA A 364 -34.51 -20.39 -6.25
N GLY A 365 -33.42 -19.80 -6.76
CA GLY A 365 -33.30 -18.39 -7.08
C GLY A 365 -33.17 -17.48 -5.86
N ARG A 366 -32.58 -17.99 -4.76
CA ARG A 366 -32.34 -17.26 -3.49
C ARG A 366 -30.88 -16.83 -3.27
N ALA A 367 -30.05 -16.95 -4.30
CA ALA A 367 -28.66 -16.49 -4.33
C ALA A 367 -28.41 -15.76 -5.66
N GLU A 368 -27.88 -14.54 -5.58
CA GLU A 368 -27.78 -13.62 -6.72
C GLU A 368 -26.53 -12.74 -6.58
N ILE A 369 -25.78 -12.56 -7.66
CA ILE A 369 -24.70 -11.56 -7.72
C ILE A 369 -25.34 -10.22 -8.02
N VAL A 370 -25.26 -9.30 -7.07
CA VAL A 370 -25.73 -7.91 -7.19
C VAL A 370 -24.56 -6.95 -7.34
N SER A 371 -24.83 -5.80 -7.97
CA SER A 371 -23.92 -4.65 -8.05
C SER A 371 -24.43 -3.52 -7.13
N TRP A 372 -23.81 -2.34 -7.20
CA TRP A 372 -24.39 -1.11 -6.63
C TRP A 372 -25.81 -0.85 -7.20
N PRO A 373 -26.77 -0.34 -6.39
CA PRO A 373 -26.66 0.09 -4.99
C PRO A 373 -26.85 -1.02 -3.93
N GLU A 374 -27.16 -2.25 -4.32
CA GLU A 374 -27.41 -3.39 -3.41
C GLU A 374 -26.10 -3.93 -2.80
N ALA A 375 -25.03 -4.04 -3.59
CA ALA A 375 -23.68 -4.25 -3.09
C ALA A 375 -23.16 -2.97 -2.39
N PHE A 376 -22.50 -3.13 -1.25
CA PHE A 376 -21.87 -2.01 -0.52
C PHE A 376 -20.74 -1.37 -1.32
N GLN A 377 -19.94 -2.20 -1.99
CA GLN A 377 -18.86 -1.84 -2.90
C GLN A 377 -18.74 -2.94 -3.95
N GLY A 378 -18.40 -2.59 -5.20
CA GLY A 378 -18.22 -3.56 -6.28
C GLY A 378 -19.44 -4.47 -6.49
N GLN A 379 -19.25 -5.77 -6.30
CA GLN A 379 -20.29 -6.78 -6.39
C GLN A 379 -20.36 -7.64 -5.13
N ALA A 380 -21.56 -8.14 -4.81
CA ALA A 380 -21.82 -8.93 -3.62
C ALA A 380 -22.77 -10.10 -3.91
N LEU A 381 -22.67 -11.16 -3.10
CA LEU A 381 -23.62 -12.26 -3.10
C LEU A 381 -24.81 -11.92 -2.19
N ALA A 382 -25.94 -11.56 -2.80
CA ALA A 382 -27.20 -11.35 -2.10
C ALA A 382 -27.89 -12.70 -1.84
N ILE A 383 -28.33 -12.91 -0.59
CA ILE A 383 -29.06 -14.11 -0.16
C ILE A 383 -30.48 -13.73 0.26
N SER A 384 -31.49 -14.25 -0.43
CA SER A 384 -32.90 -13.98 -0.12
C SER A 384 -33.40 -14.85 1.04
N LEU A 385 -33.90 -14.19 2.09
CA LEU A 385 -34.49 -14.82 3.27
C LEU A 385 -36.02 -14.66 3.26
N ASP A 386 -36.75 -15.75 3.49
CA ASP A 386 -38.19 -15.74 3.74
C ASP A 386 -38.42 -15.66 5.25
N ALA A 387 -39.02 -14.56 5.71
CA ALA A 387 -39.27 -14.23 7.11
C ALA A 387 -40.29 -15.17 7.79
N LEU A 388 -41.10 -15.91 7.04
CA LEU A 388 -42.10 -16.85 7.56
C LEU A 388 -41.60 -18.31 7.57
N ALA A 389 -40.40 -18.57 7.04
CA ALA A 389 -39.88 -19.91 6.81
C ALA A 389 -38.63 -20.22 7.63
N VAL A 390 -38.66 -21.33 8.37
CA VAL A 390 -37.55 -21.79 9.21
C VAL A 390 -36.84 -23.00 8.58
N GLY A 391 -35.51 -22.92 8.49
CA GLY A 391 -34.63 -24.03 8.09
C GLY A 391 -34.15 -24.01 6.64
N GLU A 392 -33.01 -24.65 6.41
CA GLU A 392 -32.17 -24.63 5.18
C GLU A 392 -32.91 -24.96 3.87
N ARG A 393 -34.02 -25.69 3.97
CA ARG A 393 -34.85 -26.10 2.82
C ARG A 393 -35.72 -24.95 2.31
N TYR A 394 -36.18 -24.08 3.21
CA TYR A 394 -37.27 -23.14 2.95
C TYR A 394 -36.80 -21.68 2.89
N SER A 395 -35.75 -21.30 3.62
CA SER A 395 -35.22 -19.92 3.67
C SER A 395 -33.71 -19.88 3.46
N GLY A 396 -33.21 -18.83 2.81
CA GLY A 396 -31.78 -18.62 2.51
C GLY A 396 -31.19 -19.61 1.51
N ALA A 397 -29.89 -19.48 1.27
CA ALA A 397 -29.10 -20.42 0.49
C ALA A 397 -27.93 -20.94 1.34
N HIS A 398 -27.58 -22.21 1.16
CA HIS A 398 -26.68 -22.94 2.06
C HIS A 398 -25.80 -23.89 1.23
N TRP A 399 -24.52 -23.99 1.54
CA TRP A 399 -23.57 -24.95 0.95
C TRP A 399 -22.42 -25.21 1.92
N ILE A 400 -21.63 -26.25 1.66
CA ILE A 400 -20.42 -26.58 2.41
C ILE A 400 -19.23 -26.53 1.45
N THR A 401 -18.28 -25.65 1.71
CA THR A 401 -16.95 -25.68 1.07
C THR A 401 -16.01 -26.52 1.94
N SER A 402 -15.33 -27.49 1.34
CA SER A 402 -14.34 -28.30 2.06
C SER A 402 -13.00 -27.57 2.06
N LEU A 403 -12.55 -27.13 3.23
CA LEU A 403 -11.21 -26.55 3.40
C LEU A 403 -10.16 -27.67 3.58
N PRO A 404 -8.93 -27.51 3.08
CA PRO A 404 -7.84 -28.43 3.37
C PRO A 404 -7.50 -28.43 4.87
N ALA A 405 -6.97 -29.54 5.37
CA ALA A 405 -6.54 -29.65 6.76
C ALA A 405 -5.43 -28.62 7.07
N ARG A 406 -5.56 -27.92 8.20
CA ARG A 406 -4.63 -26.92 8.73
C ARG A 406 -4.59 -27.04 10.25
N ASP A 407 -3.50 -26.55 10.86
CA ASP A 407 -3.40 -26.43 12.31
C ASP A 407 -4.28 -25.28 12.85
N GLU A 408 -4.44 -24.21 12.05
CA GLU A 408 -5.27 -23.04 12.37
C GLU A 408 -6.09 -22.60 11.13
N LEU A 409 -7.29 -22.03 11.37
CA LEU A 409 -8.17 -21.50 10.34
C LEU A 409 -8.84 -20.21 10.85
N TYR A 410 -8.85 -19.19 10.00
CA TYR A 410 -9.52 -17.92 10.24
C TYR A 410 -10.64 -17.74 9.20
N LEU A 411 -11.76 -17.15 9.62
CA LEU A 411 -12.88 -16.80 8.75
C LEU A 411 -13.27 -15.35 9.02
N SER A 412 -13.23 -14.53 7.98
CA SER A 412 -13.72 -13.15 7.98
C SER A 412 -14.67 -12.96 6.80
N TYR A 413 -15.71 -12.16 6.98
CA TYR A 413 -16.62 -11.74 5.92
C TYR A 413 -17.32 -10.44 6.32
N ARG A 414 -17.60 -9.58 5.34
CA ARG A 414 -18.44 -8.38 5.53
C ARG A 414 -19.90 -8.74 5.21
N ILE A 415 -20.85 -8.25 6.00
CA ILE A 415 -22.29 -8.43 5.76
C ILE A 415 -23.03 -7.10 5.81
N ARG A 416 -24.05 -6.97 4.95
CA ARG A 416 -25.04 -5.88 4.94
C ARG A 416 -26.43 -6.49 5.04
N PHE A 417 -27.26 -5.94 5.91
CA PHE A 417 -28.70 -6.14 5.89
C PHE A 417 -29.37 -4.97 5.15
N GLU A 418 -30.48 -5.22 4.46
CA GLU A 418 -31.22 -4.17 3.76
C GLU A 418 -31.88 -3.18 4.76
N PRO A 419 -32.11 -1.91 4.37
CA PRO A 419 -32.81 -0.96 5.23
C PRO A 419 -34.21 -1.47 5.62
N GLY A 420 -34.46 -1.60 6.93
CA GLY A 420 -35.72 -2.13 7.45
C GLY A 420 -35.83 -3.66 7.47
N PHE A 421 -34.70 -4.39 7.31
CA PHE A 421 -34.65 -5.84 7.45
C PHE A 421 -35.23 -6.33 8.78
N ASP A 422 -36.18 -7.27 8.72
CA ASP A 422 -36.77 -7.91 9.90
C ASP A 422 -35.88 -9.08 10.36
N PHE A 423 -35.17 -8.88 11.47
CA PHE A 423 -34.35 -9.91 12.10
C PHE A 423 -35.16 -11.10 12.64
N GLY A 424 -36.49 -10.96 12.78
CA GLY A 424 -37.42 -12.05 13.07
C GLY A 424 -37.05 -12.85 14.32
N ALA A 425 -36.92 -14.17 14.15
CA ALA A 425 -36.50 -15.10 15.21
C ALA A 425 -34.96 -15.24 15.35
N GLY A 426 -34.18 -14.45 14.59
CA GLY A 426 -32.74 -14.63 14.39
C GLY A 426 -32.41 -15.54 13.21
N GLY A 427 -31.12 -15.72 12.94
CA GLY A 427 -30.61 -16.51 11.81
C GLY A 427 -29.15 -16.91 11.96
N THR A 428 -28.62 -17.61 10.98
CA THR A 428 -27.27 -18.21 10.99
C THR A 428 -26.46 -17.72 9.79
N LEU A 429 -25.20 -17.38 10.02
CA LEU A 429 -24.22 -16.94 9.04
C LEU A 429 -23.19 -18.02 8.78
N THR A 430 -22.34 -17.78 7.78
CA THR A 430 -21.15 -18.58 7.48
C THR A 430 -20.33 -18.81 8.75
N GLY A 431 -19.85 -20.03 8.93
CA GLY A 431 -19.02 -20.42 10.06
C GLY A 431 -18.13 -21.59 9.75
N LEU A 432 -17.12 -21.81 10.60
CA LEU A 432 -16.22 -22.95 10.48
C LEU A 432 -16.77 -24.16 11.23
N ALA A 433 -16.43 -25.34 10.74
CA ALA A 433 -16.70 -26.61 11.40
C ALA A 433 -15.58 -27.62 11.10
N GLY A 434 -15.34 -28.53 12.04
CA GLY A 434 -14.36 -29.60 11.91
C GLY A 434 -14.95 -30.96 12.28
N GLY A 435 -14.35 -32.03 11.76
CA GLY A 435 -14.86 -33.39 11.91
C GLY A 435 -15.88 -33.78 10.84
N ASN A 436 -16.43 -34.99 10.96
CA ASN A 436 -17.45 -35.48 10.01
C ASN A 436 -18.82 -34.86 10.35
N PRO A 437 -19.51 -34.16 9.43
CA PRO A 437 -20.84 -33.58 9.68
C PRO A 437 -21.93 -34.62 10.01
N ASP A 438 -21.76 -35.90 9.67
CA ASP A 438 -22.68 -36.97 10.08
C ASP A 438 -22.46 -37.42 11.55
N SER A 439 -21.37 -36.99 12.19
CA SER A 439 -20.99 -37.39 13.56
C SER A 439 -21.61 -36.55 14.68
N LEU A 440 -22.47 -35.57 14.33
CA LEU A 440 -23.27 -34.76 15.27
C LEU A 440 -23.95 -35.60 16.37
N ALA A 441 -24.36 -36.83 16.04
CA ALA A 441 -25.02 -37.76 16.96
C ALA A 441 -24.07 -38.58 17.87
N ASN A 442 -22.77 -38.65 17.57
CA ASN A 442 -21.83 -39.62 18.15
C ASN A 442 -20.70 -39.00 19.01
N GLY A 443 -20.53 -37.67 18.97
CA GLY A 443 -20.04 -36.89 20.12
C GLY A 443 -18.58 -37.06 20.58
N VAL A 444 -17.61 -37.28 19.68
CA VAL A 444 -16.17 -37.31 20.06
C VAL A 444 -15.24 -36.45 19.19
N ASP A 445 -15.48 -36.35 17.88
CA ASP A 445 -14.47 -35.84 16.93
C ASP A 445 -14.93 -34.63 16.09
N TRP A 446 -15.93 -33.85 16.55
CA TRP A 446 -16.50 -32.74 15.77
C TRP A 446 -16.70 -31.45 16.56
N TRP A 447 -16.60 -30.31 15.87
CA TRP A 447 -16.95 -29.00 16.39
C TRP A 447 -17.59 -28.13 15.30
N ALA A 448 -18.36 -27.12 15.70
CA ALA A 448 -18.88 -26.12 14.79
C ALA A 448 -18.99 -24.76 15.49
N ALA A 449 -18.57 -23.70 14.81
CA ALA A 449 -18.67 -22.32 15.26
C ALA A 449 -19.38 -21.44 14.21
N PRO A 450 -20.70 -21.62 13.98
CA PRO A 450 -21.50 -20.69 13.21
C PRO A 450 -21.78 -19.38 13.99
N VAL A 451 -21.56 -18.26 13.33
CA VAL A 451 -22.01 -16.95 13.81
C VAL A 451 -23.54 -16.88 13.61
N VAL A 452 -24.25 -16.27 14.56
CA VAL A 452 -25.71 -16.13 14.52
C VAL A 452 -26.10 -14.68 14.83
N TRP A 453 -27.17 -14.20 14.18
CA TRP A 453 -27.84 -12.98 14.62
C TRP A 453 -29.10 -13.33 15.41
N ARG A 454 -29.49 -12.45 16.33
CA ARG A 454 -30.66 -12.59 17.20
C ARG A 454 -31.77 -11.62 16.80
N PRO A 455 -33.00 -11.78 17.35
CA PRO A 455 -34.03 -10.74 17.25
C PRO A 455 -33.47 -9.39 17.73
N GLY A 456 -33.60 -8.35 16.91
CA GLY A 456 -33.01 -7.02 17.19
C GLY A 456 -31.66 -6.73 16.52
N GLY A 457 -30.97 -7.76 16.01
CA GLY A 457 -29.72 -7.60 15.26
C GLY A 457 -28.44 -8.01 16.00
N ASP A 458 -28.50 -8.26 17.31
CA ASP A 458 -27.32 -8.66 18.11
C ASP A 458 -26.61 -9.87 17.51
N VAL A 459 -25.28 -9.83 17.47
CA VAL A 459 -24.45 -10.92 16.93
C VAL A 459 -23.88 -11.78 18.07
N ALA A 460 -23.81 -13.09 17.85
CA ALA A 460 -23.18 -14.02 18.77
C ALA A 460 -22.49 -15.18 18.04
N GLN A 461 -21.45 -15.73 18.65
CA GLN A 461 -20.90 -17.01 18.25
C GLN A 461 -21.73 -18.12 18.89
N ARG A 462 -22.31 -19.02 18.08
CA ARG A 462 -22.80 -20.30 18.60
C ARG A 462 -21.67 -21.33 18.47
N LEU A 463 -21.33 -22.00 19.57
CA LEU A 463 -20.27 -23.00 19.63
C LEU A 463 -20.86 -24.38 19.94
N TYR A 464 -20.41 -25.37 19.19
CA TYR A 464 -20.65 -26.79 19.43
C TYR A 464 -19.30 -27.51 19.52
N HIS A 465 -19.13 -28.38 20.50
CA HIS A 465 -17.87 -29.09 20.77
C HIS A 465 -18.13 -30.51 21.30
N PRO A 466 -17.15 -31.44 21.25
CA PRO A 466 -17.40 -32.86 21.58
C PRO A 466 -17.87 -33.11 23.02
N ALA A 467 -17.42 -32.28 23.96
CA ALA A 467 -17.72 -32.45 25.39
C ALA A 467 -19.07 -31.82 25.83
N GLN A 468 -19.86 -31.28 24.91
CA GLN A 468 -21.18 -30.71 25.23
C GLN A 468 -22.18 -31.82 25.61
N MET A 469 -22.93 -31.63 26.71
CA MET A 469 -23.99 -32.57 27.11
C MET A 469 -25.40 -32.17 26.62
N SER A 470 -25.53 -31.01 25.96
CA SER A 470 -26.77 -30.55 25.34
C SER A 470 -26.69 -30.63 23.82
N GLN A 471 -27.84 -30.78 23.15
CA GLN A 471 -27.95 -30.59 21.69
C GLN A 471 -28.08 -29.10 21.31
N THR A 472 -28.25 -28.21 22.29
CA THR A 472 -28.21 -26.76 22.09
C THR A 472 -26.77 -26.26 22.28
N GLY A 473 -26.10 -25.89 21.18
CA GLY A 473 -24.75 -25.32 21.27
C GLY A 473 -24.73 -24.04 22.10
N ASP A 474 -23.65 -23.87 22.86
CA ASP A 474 -23.39 -22.71 23.71
C ASP A 474 -23.41 -21.42 22.89
N VAL A 475 -23.81 -20.31 23.50
CA VAL A 475 -23.87 -19.02 22.80
C VAL A 475 -23.04 -17.98 23.53
N LEU A 476 -21.94 -17.60 22.89
CA LEU A 476 -21.04 -16.55 23.33
C LEU A 476 -21.48 -15.26 22.64
N PRO A 477 -22.15 -14.31 23.35
CA PRO A 477 -22.46 -13.02 22.77
C PRO A 477 -21.16 -12.33 22.33
N TRP A 478 -21.18 -11.65 21.19
CA TRP A 478 -20.10 -10.75 20.86
C TRP A 478 -20.28 -9.48 21.68
N ASP A 479 -19.20 -9.03 22.32
CA ASP A 479 -19.21 -7.75 22.99
C ASP A 479 -19.18 -6.67 21.89
N HIS A 480 -20.33 -6.04 21.65
CA HIS A 480 -20.37 -4.80 20.90
C HIS A 480 -19.73 -3.75 21.80
N GLY A 481 -18.39 -3.67 21.76
CA GLY A 481 -17.62 -2.87 22.70
C GLY A 481 -18.21 -1.47 22.78
N ASP A 482 -18.77 -1.13 23.95
CA ASP A 482 -19.42 0.15 24.21
C ASP A 482 -18.37 1.27 24.10
N SER A 483 -18.20 1.78 22.89
CA SER A 483 -17.53 3.05 22.63
C SER A 483 -18.37 4.16 23.23
N GLY A 484 -17.80 4.87 24.21
CA GLY A 484 -18.36 6.13 24.72
C GLY A 484 -18.20 7.30 23.75
#